data_AF-A0A0P8X5V4-F1
#
_entry.id   AF-A0A0P8X5V4-F1
#
_cell.length_a   1.000
_cell.length_b   1.000
_cell.length_c   1.000
_cell.angle_alpha   90.00
_cell.angle_beta   90.00
_cell.angle_gamma   90.00
#
_symmetry.space_group_name_H-M   'P 1'
#
loop_
_entity.id
_entity.type
_entity.pdbx_description
1 polymer ?
#
loop_
_entity_poly.entity_id
_entity_poly.type
_entity_poly.pdbx_seq_one_letter_code
_entity_poly.pdbx_strand_id
1 'polypeptide(L)' 'MINEVQKYFLKERDEDLGDLAAGLILDFFMEKLAPDIYNQGIYDSYQYMNEKVEDLLGIQMQEKRK' A
#
# COMPACT_ATOMS: atom_id res chain seq x y z
N MET A 1 3.00 15.04 -5.86
CA MET A 1 3.10 14.75 -4.41
C MET A 1 3.70 15.91 -3.63
N ILE A 2 4.88 16.45 -4.01
CA ILE A 2 5.44 17.66 -3.37
C ILE A 2 4.43 18.82 -3.32
N ASN A 3 3.81 19.17 -4.45
CA ASN A 3 2.76 20.21 -4.50
C ASN A 3 1.55 19.92 -3.60
N GLU A 4 1.22 18.65 -3.37
CA GLU A 4 0.10 18.28 -2.49
C GLU A 4 0.48 18.42 -1.02
N VAL A 5 1.74 18.12 -0.67
CA VAL A 5 2.29 18.44 0.66
C VAL A 5 2.28 19.95 0.89
N GLN A 6 2.77 20.74 -0.06
CA GLN A 6 2.75 22.20 0.03
C GLN A 6 1.33 22.74 0.23
N LYS A 7 0.36 22.31 -0.61
CA LYS A 7 -1.05 22.70 -0.48
C LYS A 7 -1.64 22.31 0.87
N TYR A 8 -1.34 21.12 1.37
CA TYR A 8 -1.83 20.66 2.66
C TYR A 8 -1.30 21.55 3.79
N PHE A 9 0.00 21.84 3.81
CA PHE A 9 0.59 22.69 4.84
C PHE A 9 0.09 24.14 4.75
N LEU A 10 -0.07 24.68 3.55
CA LEU A 10 -0.66 26.00 3.37
C LEU A 10 -2.11 26.02 3.89
N LYS A 11 -2.91 25.00 3.55
CA LYS A 11 -4.33 24.96 3.93
C LYS A 11 -4.56 24.70 5.41
N GLU A 12 -3.82 23.77 6.00
CA GLU A 12 -4.06 23.31 7.38
C GLU A 12 -3.20 24.03 8.42
N ARG A 13 -2.12 24.70 7.99
CA ARG A 13 -1.14 25.32 8.89
C ARG A 13 -0.77 26.76 8.52
N ASP A 14 -1.33 27.31 7.44
CA ASP A 14 -0.98 28.64 6.89
C ASP A 14 0.53 28.79 6.65
N GLU A 15 1.18 27.68 6.29
CA GLU A 15 2.64 27.59 6.11
C GLU A 15 2.98 27.39 4.63
N ASP A 16 3.67 28.36 4.02
CA ASP A 16 4.16 28.26 2.65
C ASP A 16 5.49 27.51 2.61
N LEU A 17 5.45 26.27 2.12
CA LEU A 17 6.62 25.39 2.03
C LEU A 17 7.29 25.50 0.66
N GLY A 18 8.60 25.73 0.65
CA GLY A 18 9.43 25.58 -0.55
C GLY A 18 9.59 24.11 -0.97
N ASP A 19 9.96 23.88 -2.23
CA ASP A 19 10.06 22.54 -2.84
C ASP A 19 10.99 21.60 -2.08
N LEU A 20 12.14 22.11 -1.59
CA LEU A 20 13.10 21.31 -0.83
C LEU A 20 12.50 20.83 0.50
N ALA A 21 11.80 21.70 1.22
CA ALA A 21 11.21 21.34 2.51
C ALA A 21 10.07 20.33 2.33
N ALA A 22 9.19 20.55 1.36
CA ALA A 22 8.13 19.61 1.03
C ALA A 22 8.66 18.27 0.51
N GLY A 23 9.78 18.28 -0.23
CA GLY A 23 10.50 17.08 -0.65
C GLY A 23 11.02 16.27 0.54
N LEU A 24 11.71 16.90 1.49
CA LEU A 24 12.23 16.23 2.69
C LEU A 24 11.14 15.61 3.56
N ILE A 25 9.98 16.28 3.67
CA ILE A 25 8.82 15.74 4.39
C ILE A 25 8.29 14.50 3.67
N LEU A 26 8.15 14.56 2.34
CA LEU A 26 7.71 13.41 1.54
C LEU A 26 8.69 12.25 1.68
N ASP A 27 9.99 12.50 1.58
CA ASP A 27 11.03 11.49 1.72
C ASP A 27 10.98 10.81 3.09
N PHE A 28 10.79 11.58 4.17
CA PHE A 28 10.61 11.03 5.52
C PHE A 28 9.43 10.04 5.59
N PHE A 29 8.27 10.40 5.04
CA PHE A 29 7.13 9.47 5.03
C PHE A 29 7.36 8.27 4.14
N MET A 30 8.02 8.45 2.98
CA MET A 30 8.35 7.34 2.09
C MET A 30 9.32 6.36 2.75
N GLU A 31 10.33 6.83 3.48
CA GLU A 31 11.28 5.96 4.17
C GLU A 31 10.67 5.23 5.37
N LYS A 32 9.75 5.89 6.09
CA LYS A 32 9.21 5.35 7.35
C LYS A 32 7.93 4.56 7.19
N LEU A 33 7.04 4.98 6.29
CA LEU A 33 5.69 4.44 6.19
C LEU A 33 5.47 3.57 4.94
N ALA A 34 6.15 3.88 3.82
CA ALA A 34 5.93 3.15 2.57
C ALA A 34 6.23 1.64 2.68
N PRO A 35 7.30 1.18 3.38
CA PRO A 35 7.54 -0.26 3.52
C PRO A 35 6.39 -0.99 4.20
N ASP A 36 5.82 -0.42 5.25
CA ASP A 36 4.71 -1.04 5.99
C ASP A 36 3.46 -1.15 5.11
N ILE A 37 3.09 -0.06 4.44
CA ILE A 37 1.91 -0.04 3.54
C ILE A 37 2.11 -1.00 2.37
N TYR A 38 3.29 -0.97 1.73
CA TYR A 38 3.55 -1.80 0.57
C TYR A 38 3.58 -3.28 0.94
N ASN A 39 4.26 -3.65 2.02
CA ASN A 39 4.32 -5.03 2.50
C ASN A 39 2.93 -5.53 2.90
N GLN A 40 2.12 -4.70 3.54
CA GLN A 40 0.73 -5.06 3.83
C GLN A 40 -0.06 -5.31 2.55
N GLY A 41 0.06 -4.44 1.54
CA GLY A 41 -0.60 -4.64 0.25
C GLY A 41 -0.18 -5.92 -0.49
N ILE A 42 1.11 -6.29 -0.40
CA ILE A 42 1.61 -7.57 -0.92
C ILE A 42 1.00 -8.74 -0.15
N TYR A 43 0.94 -8.65 1.18
CA TYR A 43 0.35 -9.70 2.02
C TYR A 43 -1.15 -9.86 1.75
N ASP A 44 -1.89 -8.77 1.62
CA ASP A 44 -3.32 -8.79 1.27
C ASP A 44 -3.55 -9.43 -0.10
N SER A 45 -2.69 -9.11 -1.07
CA SER A 45 -2.72 -9.73 -2.41
C SER A 45 -2.43 -11.23 -2.34
N TYR A 46 -1.49 -11.66 -1.50
CA TYR A 46 -1.19 -13.06 -1.26
C TYR A 46 -2.40 -13.79 -0.65
N GLN A 47 -3.04 -13.21 0.37
CA GLN A 47 -4.25 -13.80 0.97
C GLN A 47 -5.38 -13.97 -0.05
N TYR A 48 -5.66 -12.93 -0.83
CA TYR A 48 -6.67 -12.98 -1.89
C TYR A 48 -6.40 -14.10 -2.90
N MET A 49 -5.15 -14.26 -3.32
CA MET A 49 -4.78 -15.32 -4.26
C MET A 49 -4.92 -16.72 -3.65
N ASN A 50 -4.56 -16.91 -2.38
CA ASN A 50 -4.75 -18.20 -1.72
C ASN A 50 -6.22 -18.59 -1.62
N GLU A 51 -7.11 -17.65 -1.28
CA GLU A 51 -8.55 -17.90 -1.26
C GLU A 51 -9.03 -18.41 -2.63
N LYS A 52 -8.58 -17.78 -3.71
CA LYS A 52 -8.92 -18.20 -5.08
C LYS A 52 -8.32 -19.57 -5.43
N VAL A 53 -7.13 -19.89 -4.92
CA VAL A 53 -6.53 -21.23 -5.09
C VAL A 53 -7.33 -22.29 -4.31
N GLU A 54 -7.78 -21.98 -3.10
CA GLU A 54 -8.63 -22.87 -2.30
C GLU A 54 -9.98 -23.14 -3.00
N ASP A 55 -10.61 -22.10 -3.55
CA ASP A 55 -11.83 -22.24 -4.38
C ASP A 55 -11.60 -23.24 -5.54
N LEU A 56 -10.45 -23.16 -6.22
CA LEU A 56 -10.09 -24.07 -7.31
C LEU A 56 -9.81 -25.49 -6.83
N LEU A 57 -9.17 -25.67 -5.68
CA LEU A 57 -8.95 -27.00 -5.11
C LEU A 57 -10.26 -27.64 -4.65
N GLY A 58 -11.25 -26.85 -4.24
CA GLY A 58 -12.57 -27.32 -3.85
C GLY A 58 -13.34 -28.06 -4.96
N ILE A 59 -13.05 -27.77 -6.24
CA ILE A 59 -13.65 -28.47 -7.39
C ILE A 59 -12.87 -29.70 -7.85
N GLN A 60 -11.75 -30.05 -7.18
CA GLN A 60 -10.94 -31.20 -7.54
C GLN A 60 -11.73 -32.51 -7.36
N MET A 61 -11.97 -33.23 -8.46
CA MET A 61 -12.60 -34.55 -8.40
C MET A 61 -11.62 -35.58 -7.84
N GLN A 62 -12.02 -36.28 -6.78
CA GLN A 62 -11.27 -37.44 -6.28
C GLN A 62 -11.72 -38.70 -7.03
N GLU A 63 -10.77 -39.50 -7.51
CA GLU A 63 -11.08 -40.85 -7.98
C GLU A 63 -11.65 -41.66 -6.81
N LYS A 64 -12.90 -42.13 -6.94
CA LYS A 64 -13.49 -43.07 -6.00
C LYS A 64 -12.61 -44.31 -5.99
N ARG A 65 -11.80 -44.48 -4.95
CA ARG A 65 -11.11 -45.75 -4.68
C ARG A 65 -12.18 -46.82 -4.55
N LYS A 66 -12.21 -47.75 -5.50
CA LYS A 66 -13.03 -48.96 -5.48
C LYS A 66 -12.48 -49.94 -4.45
#